data_AF-A0A7W2RXD6-F1
#
_entry.id   AF-A0A7W2RXD6-F1
#
_cell.length_a   1.000
_cell.length_b   1.000
_cell.length_c   1.000
_cell.angle_alpha   90.00
_cell.angle_beta   90.00
_cell.angle_gamma   90.00
#
_symmetry.space_group_name_H-M   'P 1'
#
loop_
_entity.id
_entity.type
_entity.pdbx_description
1 polymer ?
#
loop_
_entity_poly.entity_id
_entity_poly.type
_entity_poly.pdbx_seq_one_letter_code
_entity_poly.pdbx_strand_id
1 'polypeptide(L)'
;MSDLYSAIEILVVANEIVGKKGPIEIDSRIYSHNINMEECDKGNDSYILGENCNEVTFEELIKLITKLNDLVDELYSATGRSYCFEGIEKYSDNKFIISWGS
;
A
#
# COMPACT_ATOMS: atom_id res chain seq x y z
N MET A 1 3.03 -13.72 -6.40
CA MET A 1 1.55 -13.77 -6.44
C MET A 1 1.08 -13.54 -7.87
N SER A 2 -0.14 -13.96 -8.24
CA SER A 2 -0.74 -13.52 -9.51
C SER A 2 -1.41 -12.16 -9.30
N ASP A 3 -1.33 -11.27 -10.30
CA ASP A 3 -1.94 -9.93 -10.30
C ASP A 3 -3.43 -9.93 -9.90
N LEU A 4 -4.13 -11.03 -10.19
CA LEU A 4 -5.54 -11.18 -9.82
C LEU A 4 -5.74 -11.32 -8.30
N TYR A 5 -4.81 -11.97 -7.59
CA TYR A 5 -4.87 -12.06 -6.12
C TYR A 5 -4.68 -10.68 -5.48
N SER A 6 -3.69 -9.92 -5.96
CA SER A 6 -3.45 -8.55 -5.51
C SER A 6 -4.68 -7.66 -5.73
N ALA A 7 -5.31 -7.78 -6.90
CA ALA A 7 -6.54 -7.04 -7.21
C ALA A 7 -7.70 -7.40 -6.27
N ILE A 8 -7.87 -8.69 -5.92
CA ILE A 8 -8.90 -9.14 -4.99
C ILE A 8 -8.65 -8.56 -3.59
N GLU A 9 -7.43 -8.58 -3.09
CA GLU A 9 -7.11 -8.02 -1.76
C GLU A 9 -7.37 -6.51 -1.69
N ILE A 10 -6.95 -5.77 -2.71
CA ILE A 10 -7.22 -4.33 -2.80
C ILE A 10 -8.74 -4.08 -2.82
N LEU A 11 -9.52 -4.87 -3.56
CA LEU A 11 -10.98 -4.75 -3.60
C LEU A 11 -11.65 -5.08 -2.27
N VAL A 12 -11.14 -6.07 -1.53
CA VAL A 12 -11.66 -6.39 -0.19
C VAL A 12 -11.50 -5.21 0.75
N VAL A 13 -10.32 -4.59 0.77
CA VAL A 13 -10.05 -3.40 1.58
C VAL A 13 -10.89 -2.22 1.11
N ALA A 14 -11.02 -2.01 -0.21
CA ALA A 14 -11.85 -0.96 -0.78
C ALA A 14 -13.31 -1.08 -0.31
N ASN A 15 -13.88 -2.30 -0.36
CA ASN A 15 -15.24 -2.56 0.12
C ASN A 15 -15.39 -2.34 1.63
N GLU A 16 -14.31 -2.50 2.40
CA GLU A 16 -14.34 -2.23 3.84
C GLU A 16 -14.32 -0.73 4.14
N ILE A 17 -13.54 0.08 3.40
CA ILE A 17 -13.24 1.47 3.80
C ILE A 17 -14.00 2.53 3.01
N VAL A 18 -14.34 2.28 1.75
CA VAL A 18 -15.07 3.25 0.93
C VAL A 18 -16.44 3.52 1.54
N GLY A 19 -16.82 4.79 1.64
CA GLY A 19 -18.06 5.21 2.28
C GLY A 19 -17.95 5.44 3.80
N LYS A 20 -16.84 5.03 4.44
CA LYS A 20 -16.58 5.37 5.84
C LYS A 20 -16.01 6.78 5.96
N LYS A 21 -16.30 7.44 7.07
CA LYS A 21 -15.64 8.70 7.43
C LYS A 21 -14.25 8.42 7.98
N GLY A 22 -13.25 9.11 7.43
CA GLY A 22 -11.88 9.03 7.92
C GLY A 22 -11.65 9.78 9.24
N PRO A 23 -10.38 9.89 9.68
CA PRO A 23 -9.18 9.49 8.94
C PRO A 23 -8.93 7.98 8.98
N ILE A 24 -8.58 7.41 7.83
CA ILE A 24 -8.05 6.05 7.73
C ILE A 24 -6.59 6.15 7.27
N GLU A 25 -5.69 5.62 8.08
CA GLU A 25 -4.26 5.60 7.82
C GLU A 25 -3.88 4.38 6.98
N ILE A 26 -3.10 4.60 5.92
CA ILE A 26 -2.49 3.57 5.11
C ILE A 26 -0.97 3.74 5.20
N ASP A 27 -0.32 2.80 5.86
CA ASP A 27 1.13 2.73 6.01
C ASP A 27 1.71 1.93 4.82
N SER A 28 2.41 2.58 3.90
CA SER A 28 3.04 1.88 2.78
C SER A 28 4.42 1.39 3.19
N ARG A 29 4.52 0.08 3.38
CA ARG A 29 5.75 -0.61 3.74
C ARG A 29 6.42 -1.14 2.47
N ILE A 30 7.12 -0.26 1.77
CA ILE A 30 8.01 -0.67 0.67
C ILE A 30 9.39 -0.95 1.27
N TYR A 31 9.93 -2.14 1.03
CA TYR A 31 11.19 -2.55 1.62
C TYR A 31 12.00 -3.47 0.69
N SER A 32 13.28 -3.63 0.99
CA SER A 32 14.18 -4.52 0.26
C SER A 32 14.64 -5.68 1.11
N HIS A 33 15.08 -6.78 0.50
CA HIS A 33 15.86 -7.79 1.21
C HIS A 33 17.37 -7.56 1.04
N ASN A 34 18.13 -7.78 2.11
CA ASN A 34 19.59 -7.83 2.06
C ASN A 34 20.07 -9.19 1.49
N ILE A 35 21.39 -9.37 1.37
CA ILE A 35 21.98 -10.62 0.86
C ILE A 35 21.66 -11.87 1.70
N ASN A 36 21.23 -11.68 2.95
CA ASN A 36 20.83 -12.74 3.87
C ASN A 36 19.30 -12.95 3.89
N MET A 37 18.56 -12.32 2.96
CA MET A 37 17.09 -12.35 2.90
C MET A 37 16.42 -11.69 4.11
N GLU A 38 17.10 -10.77 4.79
CA GLU A 38 16.51 -9.99 5.89
C GLU A 38 16.00 -8.65 5.35
N GLU A 39 14.87 -8.20 5.86
CA GLU A 39 14.27 -6.92 5.49
C GLU A 39 15.19 -5.74 5.84
N CYS A 40 15.50 -4.90 4.85
CA CYS A 40 16.27 -3.66 4.96
C CYS A 40 15.56 -2.52 4.21
N ASP A 41 16.02 -1.28 4.44
CA ASP A 41 15.56 -0.07 3.72
C ASP A 41 14.02 0.10 3.69
N LYS A 42 13.38 0.03 4.87
CA LYS A 42 11.94 0.22 5.01
C LYS A 42 11.55 1.68 4.79
N GLY A 43 10.84 1.95 3.70
CA GLY A 43 10.05 3.17 3.56
C GLY A 43 8.93 3.17 4.59
N ASN A 44 8.75 4.30 5.28
CA ASN A 44 7.63 4.54 6.19
C ASN A 44 6.87 5.75 5.66
N ASP A 45 6.14 5.57 4.56
CA ASP A 45 5.25 6.60 4.04
C ASP A 45 3.83 6.31 4.54
N SER A 46 3.28 7.25 5.32
CA SER A 46 1.91 7.16 5.84
C SER A 46 0.99 8.08 5.03
N TYR A 47 -0.12 7.52 4.57
CA TYR A 47 -1.13 8.19 3.76
C TYR A 47 -2.46 8.21 4.50
N ILE A 48 -3.17 9.34 4.45
CA ILE A 48 -4.46 9.49 5.11
C ILE A 48 -5.57 9.56 4.07
N LEU A 49 -6.57 8.69 4.19
CA LEU A 49 -7.79 8.71 3.41
C LEU A 49 -8.94 9.31 4.22
N GLY A 50 -9.84 10.06 3.58
CA GLY A 50 -10.98 10.68 4.26
C GLY A 50 -10.55 11.72 5.29
N GLU A 51 -9.48 12.48 4.98
CA GLU A 51 -8.95 13.52 5.85
C GLU A 51 -10.07 14.52 6.25
N ASN A 52 -9.99 15.09 7.46
CA ASN A 52 -10.99 16.02 7.98
C ASN A 52 -12.42 15.43 8.11
N CYS A 53 -12.52 14.14 8.45
CA CYS A 53 -13.80 13.41 8.57
C CYS A 53 -14.59 13.31 7.26
N ASN A 54 -13.91 13.50 6.12
CA ASN A 54 -14.50 13.26 4.81
C ASN A 54 -14.73 11.77 4.59
N GLU A 55 -15.66 11.47 3.69
CA GLU A 55 -15.94 10.11 3.26
C GLU A 55 -14.80 9.61 2.37
N VAL A 56 -14.28 8.41 2.64
CA VAL A 56 -13.27 7.77 1.81
C VAL A 56 -13.91 7.38 0.49
N THR A 57 -13.29 7.78 -0.62
CA THR A 57 -13.78 7.49 -1.97
C THR A 57 -12.92 6.46 -2.69
N PHE A 58 -13.53 5.77 -3.67
CA PHE A 58 -12.77 4.93 -4.59
C PHE A 58 -11.68 5.71 -5.33
N GLU A 59 -11.93 6.99 -5.66
CA GLU A 59 -10.97 7.83 -6.37
C GLU A 59 -9.70 8.07 -5.54
N GLU A 60 -9.84 8.36 -4.23
CA GLU A 60 -8.70 8.51 -3.32
C GLU A 60 -7.89 7.21 -3.22
N LEU A 61 -8.56 6.07 -3.13
CA LEU A 61 -7.88 4.78 -3.07
C LEU A 61 -7.13 4.47 -4.38
N ILE A 62 -7.74 4.74 -5.53
CA ILE A 62 -7.09 4.56 -6.84
C ILE A 62 -5.85 5.46 -6.94
N LYS A 63 -5.96 6.73 -6.55
CA LYS A 63 -4.82 7.66 -6.53
C LYS A 63 -3.68 7.14 -5.66
N LEU A 64 -3.99 6.59 -4.48
CA LEU A 64 -3.01 6.02 -3.59
C LEU A 64 -2.30 4.81 -4.23
N ILE A 65 -3.06 3.82 -4.72
CA ILE A 65 -2.48 2.61 -5.33
C ILE A 65 -1.63 2.95 -6.55
N THR A 66 -2.08 3.87 -7.41
CA THR A 66 -1.29 4.35 -8.56
C THR A 66 0.01 4.99 -8.10
N LYS A 67 -0.04 5.86 -7.07
CA LYS A 67 1.16 6.48 -6.50
C LYS A 67 2.15 5.43 -5.96
N LEU A 68 1.67 4.39 -5.29
CA LEU A 68 2.53 3.32 -4.78
C LEU A 68 3.17 2.51 -5.92
N ASN A 69 2.44 2.23 -7.00
CA ASN A 69 3.00 1.60 -8.19
C ASN A 69 4.09 2.47 -8.84
N ASP A 70 3.85 3.76 -9.00
CA ASP A 70 4.84 4.69 -9.57
C ASP A 70 6.13 4.71 -8.74
N LEU A 71 6.01 4.72 -7.40
CA LEU A 71 7.17 4.65 -6.49
C LEU A 71 7.96 3.35 -6.65
N VAL A 72 7.28 2.22 -6.81
CA VAL A 72 7.94 0.92 -7.07
C VAL A 72 8.68 0.93 -8.41
N ASP A 73 8.10 1.50 -9.46
CA ASP A 73 8.73 1.61 -10.79
C ASP A 73 9.96 2.54 -10.77
N GLU A 74 9.90 3.63 -10.00
CA GLU A 74 11.03 4.53 -9.76
C GLU A 74 12.16 3.80 -9.03
N LEU A 75 11.84 3.01 -7.99
CA LEU A 75 12.83 2.22 -7.26
C LEU A 75 13.47 1.14 -8.15
N TYR A 76 12.69 0.47 -9.02
CA TYR A 76 13.24 -0.45 -10.01
C TYR A 76 14.21 0.27 -10.95
N SER A 77 13.83 1.44 -11.45
CA SER A 77 14.68 2.24 -12.34
C SER A 77 15.99 2.69 -11.67
N ALA A 78 15.94 3.00 -10.37
CA ALA A 78 17.10 3.47 -9.61
C ALA A 78 18.03 2.35 -9.13
N THR A 79 17.47 1.18 -8.78
CA THR A 79 18.21 0.11 -8.09
C THR A 79 18.36 -1.17 -8.91
N GLY A 80 17.57 -1.34 -9.97
CA GLY A 80 17.43 -2.59 -10.71
C GLY A 80 16.68 -3.69 -9.96
N ARG A 81 16.12 -3.40 -8.78
CA ARG A 81 15.37 -4.36 -7.95
C ARG A 81 13.89 -4.33 -8.29
N SER A 82 13.31 -5.50 -8.55
CA SER A 82 11.86 -5.65 -8.73
C SER A 82 11.18 -5.74 -7.37
N TYR A 83 10.17 -4.92 -7.11
CA TYR A 83 9.34 -5.03 -5.91
C TYR A 83 8.01 -5.69 -6.26
N CYS A 84 7.57 -6.61 -5.41
CA CYS A 84 6.31 -7.32 -5.55
C CYS A 84 5.35 -6.90 -4.45
N PHE A 85 4.07 -6.75 -4.79
CA PHE A 85 3.02 -6.63 -3.79
C PHE A 85 2.94 -7.91 -2.96
N GLU A 86 2.94 -7.76 -1.64
CA GLU A 86 2.93 -8.89 -0.71
C GLU A 86 1.65 -9.01 0.10
N GLY A 87 0.88 -7.93 0.20
CA GLY A 87 -0.45 -7.96 0.78
C GLY A 87 -0.85 -6.69 1.53
N ILE A 88 -2.07 -6.71 2.07
CA ILE A 88 -2.60 -5.66 2.95
C ILE A 88 -2.96 -6.27 4.31
N GLU A 89 -2.41 -5.70 5.38
CA GLU A 89 -2.72 -6.06 6.75
C GLU A 89 -3.62 -4.99 7.39
N LYS A 90 -4.71 -5.42 8.03
CA LYS A 90 -5.50 -4.55 8.90
C LYS A 90 -4.88 -4.51 10.29
N TYR A 91 -4.22 -3.40 10.63
CA TYR A 91 -3.60 -3.20 11.94
C TYR A 91 -4.62 -2.74 12.99
N SER A 92 -5.56 -1.88 12.61
CA SER A 92 -6.71 -1.47 13.43
C SER A 92 -7.88 -1.07 12.54
N ASP A 93 -9.02 -0.70 13.12
CA ASP A 93 -10.20 -0.28 12.34
C ASP A 93 -9.94 0.91 11.40
N ASN A 94 -8.98 1.77 11.75
CA ASN A 94 -8.61 2.95 10.98
C ASN A 94 -7.15 2.92 10.50
N LYS A 95 -6.47 1.77 10.54
CA LYS A 95 -5.08 1.65 10.08
C LYS A 95 -4.86 0.36 9.31
N PHE A 96 -4.34 0.50 8.09
CA PHE A 96 -3.93 -0.60 7.23
C PHE A 96 -2.46 -0.45 6.85
N ILE A 97 -1.81 -1.58 6.55
CA ILE A 97 -0.42 -1.63 6.09
C ILE A 97 -0.42 -2.29 4.73
N ILE A 98 0.14 -1.62 3.71
CA ILE A 98 0.30 -2.17 2.36
C ILE A 98 1.77 -2.48 2.16
N SER A 99 2.11 -3.76 1.90
CA SER A 99 3.50 -4.21 1.85
C SER A 99 3.96 -4.52 0.42
N TRP A 100 5.17 -4.07 0.10
CA TRP A 100 5.89 -4.37 -1.13
C TRP A 100 7.34 -4.74 -0.81
N GLY A 101 7.79 -5.92 -1.22
CA GLY A 101 9.15 -6.43 -0.98
C GLY A 101 9.93 -6.67 -2.27
N SER A 102 11.24 -6.40 -2.27
CA SER A 102 12.16 -6.75 -3.39
C SER A 102 13.10 -7.91 -3.12
#